data_AF-A0A942A5F8-F1
#
_entry.id   AF-A0A942A5F8-F1
#
_cell.length_a   1.000
_cell.length_b   1.000
_cell.length_c   1.000
_cell.angle_alpha   90.00
_cell.angle_beta   90.00
_cell.angle_gamma   90.00
#
_symmetry.space_group_name_H-M   'P 1'
#
loop_
_entity.id
_entity.type
_entity.pdbx_description
1 polymer ?
#
loop_
_entity_poly.entity_id
_entity_poly.type
_entity_poly.pdbx_seq_one_letter_code
_entity_poly.pdbx_strand_id
1 'polypeptide(L)'
;MNELYTHNFYERIYRWCEEHHCMLTGHSIEETALFTQMWGCAGCTPSYEFEHIPGVDNLGQNGTAVLSARQIGSAAQQLGKKHVLTETFGCSGYDVSVRKLRAIAEKQYVHGVNFMCQHLYPYSLA
;
A
#
# COMPACT_ATOMS: atom_id res chain seq x y z
N MET A 1 -17.87 -9.69 7.54
CA MET A 1 -17.48 -8.28 7.28
C MET A 1 -16.47 -8.21 6.15
N ASN A 2 -15.28 -8.80 6.31
CA ASN A 2 -14.21 -8.72 5.33
C ASN A 2 -14.59 -9.21 3.92
N GLU A 3 -15.28 -10.35 3.81
CA GLU A 3 -15.79 -10.84 2.51
C GLU A 3 -16.70 -9.83 1.81
N LEU A 4 -17.64 -9.22 2.55
CA LEU A 4 -18.52 -8.19 2.00
C LEU A 4 -17.76 -6.95 1.57
N TYR A 5 -16.75 -6.52 2.33
CA TYR A 5 -15.89 -5.39 1.97
C TYR A 5 -15.08 -5.69 0.70
N THR A 6 -14.49 -6.89 0.62
CA THR A 6 -13.70 -7.33 -0.52
C THR A 6 -14.53 -7.40 -1.81
N HIS A 7 -15.68 -8.08 -1.78
CA HIS A 7 -16.49 -8.29 -2.97
C HIS A 7 -17.36 -7.08 -3.35
N ASN A 8 -17.88 -6.32 -2.38
CA ASN A 8 -18.80 -5.20 -2.68
C ASN A 8 -18.09 -3.85 -2.85
N PHE A 9 -16.84 -3.72 -2.44
CA PHE A 9 -16.05 -2.50 -2.66
C PHE A 9 -14.94 -2.76 -3.68
N TYR A 10 -13.94 -3.56 -3.32
CA TYR A 10 -12.75 -3.76 -4.16
C TYR A 10 -13.07 -4.45 -5.49
N GLU A 11 -13.73 -5.61 -5.47
CA GLU A 11 -14.02 -6.34 -6.71
C GLU A 11 -14.89 -5.54 -7.68
N ARG A 12 -15.86 -4.77 -7.15
CA ARG A 12 -16.72 -3.93 -8.01
C ARG A 12 -15.93 -2.84 -8.71
N ILE A 13 -15.02 -2.16 -8.01
CA ILE A 13 -14.16 -1.13 -8.60
C ILE A 13 -13.16 -1.78 -9.57
N TYR A 14 -12.58 -2.92 -9.20
CA TYR A 14 -11.67 -3.68 -10.06
C TYR A 14 -12.31 -4.03 -11.41
N ARG A 15 -13.53 -4.60 -11.39
CA ARG A 15 -14.28 -4.94 -12.60
C ARG A 15 -14.60 -3.70 -13.44
N TRP A 16 -14.98 -2.60 -12.81
CA TRP A 16 -15.21 -1.34 -13.51
C TRP A 16 -13.92 -0.84 -14.19
N CYS A 17 -12.78 -0.91 -13.50
CA CYS A 17 -11.47 -0.56 -14.04
C CYS A 17 -11.10 -1.41 -15.26
N GLU A 18 -11.28 -2.73 -15.19
CA GLU A 18 -11.07 -3.66 -16.31
C GLU A 18 -11.93 -3.31 -17.53
N GLU A 19 -13.23 -3.03 -17.30
CA GLU A 19 -14.18 -2.63 -18.35
C GLU A 19 -13.80 -1.29 -19.03
N HIS A 20 -13.08 -0.42 -18.32
CA HIS A 20 -12.69 0.92 -18.80
C HIS A 20 -11.20 1.03 -19.15
N HIS A 21 -10.48 -0.09 -19.20
CA HIS A 21 -9.07 -0.15 -19.54
C HIS A 21 -8.17 0.75 -18.66
N CYS A 22 -8.49 0.86 -17.37
CA CYS A 22 -7.66 1.55 -16.40
C CYS A 22 -7.27 0.61 -15.26
N MET A 23 -6.18 0.92 -14.55
CA MET A 23 -5.69 0.08 -13.45
C MET A 23 -6.12 0.64 -12.10
N LEU A 24 -6.69 -0.23 -11.27
CA LEU A 24 -6.88 -0.01 -9.83
C LEU A 24 -5.58 -0.25 -9.05
N THR A 25 -5.21 0.69 -8.20
CA THR A 25 -4.08 0.64 -7.26
C THR A 25 -4.45 1.38 -5.98
N GLY A 26 -3.90 0.99 -4.85
CA GLY A 26 -4.22 1.59 -3.56
C GLY A 26 -3.75 0.73 -2.39
N HIS A 27 -4.15 1.12 -1.19
CA HIS A 27 -3.97 0.33 0.03
C HIS A 27 -5.31 0.26 0.77
N SER A 28 -5.48 -0.75 1.63
CA SER A 28 -6.71 -0.91 2.43
C SER A 28 -6.64 -0.14 3.73
N ILE A 29 -7.81 0.30 4.21
CA ILE A 29 -7.96 1.06 5.45
C ILE A 29 -7.26 0.36 6.62
N GLU A 30 -6.45 1.13 7.35
CA GLU A 30 -5.85 0.76 8.64
C GLU A 30 -4.97 -0.50 8.57
N GLU A 31 -4.22 -0.70 7.48
CA GLU A 31 -3.44 -1.91 7.20
C GLU A 31 -2.24 -2.12 8.14
N THR A 32 -1.87 -1.11 8.92
CA THR A 32 -0.59 -1.05 9.64
C THR A 32 -0.47 -2.04 10.82
N ALA A 33 -1.57 -2.43 11.47
CA ALA A 33 -1.58 -3.41 12.54
C ALA A 33 -2.82 -4.33 12.48
N LEU A 34 -2.72 -5.55 13.03
CA LEU A 34 -3.85 -6.50 13.00
C LEU A 34 -5.10 -5.96 13.71
N PHE A 35 -4.92 -5.25 14.83
CA PHE A 35 -6.06 -4.70 15.57
C PHE A 35 -6.69 -3.50 14.86
N THR A 36 -5.91 -2.67 14.16
CA THR A 36 -6.42 -1.53 13.39
C THR A 36 -7.16 -2.02 12.14
N GLN A 37 -6.70 -3.11 11.51
CA GLN A 37 -7.44 -3.77 10.44
C GLN A 37 -8.85 -4.17 10.89
N MET A 38 -9.05 -4.59 12.15
CA MET A 38 -10.38 -4.94 12.67
C MET A 38 -11.32 -3.74 12.79
N TRP A 39 -10.80 -2.50 12.87
CA TRP A 39 -11.63 -1.30 12.86
C TRP A 39 -12.12 -0.93 11.46
N GLY A 40 -11.32 -1.21 10.42
CA GLY A 40 -11.59 -0.80 9.05
C GLY A 40 -12.09 -1.93 8.15
N CYS A 41 -11.19 -2.84 7.80
CA CYS A 41 -11.40 -3.81 6.73
C CYS A 41 -11.66 -5.25 7.21
N ALA A 42 -11.39 -5.55 8.48
CA ALA A 42 -11.34 -6.89 9.06
C ALA A 42 -10.37 -7.86 8.32
N GLY A 43 -9.28 -7.32 7.77
CA GLY A 43 -8.21 -8.05 7.09
C GLY A 43 -7.87 -7.46 5.72
N CYS A 44 -6.67 -6.91 5.53
CA CYS A 44 -6.34 -6.22 4.27
C CYS A 44 -6.02 -7.19 3.11
N THR A 45 -5.51 -8.39 3.39
CA THR A 45 -4.93 -9.25 2.34
C THR A 45 -5.88 -9.69 1.23
N PRO A 46 -7.18 -10.00 1.48
CA PRO A 46 -8.08 -10.40 0.40
C PRO A 46 -8.38 -9.26 -0.58
N SER A 47 -8.29 -8.00 -0.14
CA SER A 47 -8.49 -6.85 -1.03
C SER A 47 -7.43 -6.74 -2.14
N TYR A 48 -6.19 -7.17 -1.87
CA TYR A 48 -5.07 -7.11 -2.82
C TYR A 48 -5.27 -8.01 -4.06
N GLU A 49 -6.18 -8.99 -4.00
CA GLU A 49 -6.60 -9.77 -5.16
C GLU A 49 -7.21 -8.86 -6.24
N PHE A 50 -8.00 -7.91 -5.80
CA PHE A 50 -8.77 -6.98 -6.62
C PHE A 50 -8.07 -5.63 -6.77
N GLU A 51 -6.74 -5.62 -6.84
CA GLU A 51 -5.93 -4.49 -7.25
C GLU A 51 -4.94 -4.93 -8.34
N HIS A 52 -4.77 -4.14 -9.39
CA HIS A 52 -3.83 -4.46 -10.48
C HIS A 52 -2.39 -4.25 -10.00
N ILE A 53 -2.19 -3.19 -9.22
CA ILE A 53 -0.95 -2.87 -8.53
C ILE A 53 -1.33 -2.66 -7.06
N PRO A 54 -1.26 -3.68 -6.20
CA PRO A 54 -1.57 -3.48 -4.80
C PRO A 54 -0.53 -2.57 -4.14
N GLY A 55 -0.91 -1.86 -3.10
CA GLY A 55 -0.05 -0.91 -2.38
C GLY A 55 -0.24 -0.88 -0.87
N VAL A 56 0.72 -0.22 -0.20
CA VAL A 56 0.71 0.06 1.25
C VAL A 56 1.19 1.48 1.52
N ASP A 57 0.88 2.02 2.69
CA ASP A 57 1.40 3.30 3.15
C ASP A 57 2.49 3.14 4.24
N ASN A 58 3.58 3.91 4.09
CA ASN A 58 4.61 4.14 5.09
C ASN A 58 5.25 5.53 4.93
N LEU A 59 4.56 6.57 5.40
CA LEU A 59 4.96 7.97 5.23
C LEU A 59 6.28 8.39 5.91
N GLY A 60 6.77 7.70 6.94
CA GLY A 60 7.85 8.23 7.78
C GLY A 60 8.78 7.21 8.42
N GLN A 61 9.79 7.71 9.13
CA GLN A 61 10.86 6.89 9.72
C GLN A 61 10.38 5.89 10.77
N ASN A 62 9.39 6.29 11.57
CA ASN A 62 8.81 5.51 12.66
C ASN A 62 7.53 4.77 12.24
N GLY A 63 7.24 4.68 10.94
CA GLY A 63 6.05 3.98 10.46
C GLY A 63 6.08 2.48 10.81
N THR A 64 4.90 1.94 11.11
CA THR A 64 4.65 0.57 11.58
C THR A 64 4.42 -0.43 10.44
N ALA A 65 4.64 -0.01 9.19
CA ALA A 65 4.32 -0.74 7.97
C ALA A 65 5.12 -2.04 7.72
N VAL A 66 5.82 -2.58 8.74
CA VAL A 66 6.48 -3.89 8.65
C VAL A 66 5.45 -4.98 8.38
N LEU A 67 4.32 -4.96 9.10
CA LEU A 67 3.25 -5.94 8.90
C LEU A 67 2.61 -5.79 7.52
N SER A 68 2.22 -4.57 7.14
CA SER A 68 1.57 -4.31 5.87
C SER A 68 2.47 -4.67 4.69
N ALA A 69 3.75 -4.28 4.72
CA ALA A 69 4.73 -4.63 3.68
C ALA A 69 4.95 -6.15 3.59
N ARG A 70 4.97 -6.88 4.72
CA ARG A 70 5.04 -8.35 4.70
C ARG A 70 3.78 -8.99 4.13
N GLN A 71 2.60 -8.50 4.53
CA GLN A 71 1.31 -9.03 4.08
C GLN A 71 1.12 -8.83 2.58
N ILE A 72 1.36 -7.61 2.08
CA ILE A 72 1.21 -7.31 0.67
C ILE A 72 2.24 -8.06 -0.18
N GLY A 73 3.50 -8.17 0.26
CA GLY A 73 4.52 -8.94 -0.46
C GLY A 73 4.17 -10.42 -0.56
N SER A 74 3.62 -11.00 0.51
CA SER A 74 3.12 -12.38 0.51
C SER A 74 1.94 -12.56 -0.45
N ALA A 75 0.94 -11.67 -0.37
CA ALA A 75 -0.24 -11.72 -1.24
C ALA A 75 0.16 -11.54 -2.72
N ALA A 76 1.03 -10.59 -3.03
CA ALA A 76 1.52 -10.34 -4.38
C ALA A 76 2.22 -11.56 -4.98
N GLN A 77 3.06 -12.26 -4.20
CA GLN A 77 3.72 -13.48 -4.66
C GLN A 77 2.72 -14.62 -4.94
N GLN A 78 1.73 -14.82 -4.06
CA GLN A 78 0.70 -15.85 -4.25
C GLN A 78 -0.19 -15.59 -5.47
N LEU A 79 -0.50 -14.32 -5.71
CA LEU A 79 -1.39 -13.86 -6.78
C LEU A 79 -0.67 -13.53 -8.09
N GLY A 80 0.66 -13.66 -8.15
CA GLY A 80 1.45 -13.32 -9.33
C GLY A 80 1.46 -11.82 -9.68
N LYS A 81 1.21 -10.93 -8.71
CA LYS A 81 1.21 -9.48 -8.93
C LYS A 81 2.66 -9.00 -9.12
N LYS A 82 2.93 -8.39 -10.28
CA LYS A 82 4.28 -7.93 -10.67
C LYS A 82 4.77 -6.72 -9.87
N HIS A 83 3.85 -5.80 -9.57
CA HIS A 83 4.17 -4.53 -8.93
C HIS A 83 3.49 -4.43 -7.56
N VAL A 84 4.24 -3.96 -6.58
CA VAL A 84 3.79 -3.69 -5.21
C VAL A 84 4.19 -2.26 -4.87
N LEU A 85 3.18 -1.40 -4.75
CA LEU A 85 3.34 0.03 -4.53
C LEU A 85 3.58 0.35 -3.04
N THR A 86 4.37 1.38 -2.76
CA THR A 86 4.40 2.05 -1.46
C THR A 86 4.20 3.54 -1.63
N GLU A 87 3.24 4.11 -0.90
CA GLU A 87 3.24 5.53 -0.59
C GLU A 87 4.23 5.80 0.55
N THR A 88 5.19 6.72 0.34
CA THR A 88 6.24 6.93 1.32
C THR A 88 6.81 8.35 1.35
N PHE A 89 7.52 8.69 2.43
CA PHE A 89 8.21 9.96 2.70
C PHE A 89 7.37 11.17 3.15
N GLY A 90 6.04 11.10 3.11
CA GLY A 90 5.16 12.23 3.46
C GLY A 90 5.38 12.85 4.84
N CYS A 91 5.87 12.08 5.80
CA CYS A 91 6.11 12.50 7.18
C CYS A 91 7.61 12.44 7.56
N SER A 92 8.50 12.65 6.59
CA SER A 92 9.95 12.55 6.82
C SER A 92 10.61 13.84 7.30
N GLY A 93 9.94 14.99 7.14
CA GLY A 93 10.47 16.31 7.48
C GLY A 93 11.36 16.91 6.38
N TYR A 94 11.49 18.24 6.37
CA TYR A 94 12.29 18.97 5.38
C TYR A 94 13.81 18.80 5.58
N ASP A 95 14.24 18.44 6.80
CA ASP A 95 15.63 18.21 7.17
C ASP A 95 16.06 16.73 6.98
N VAL A 96 15.21 15.92 6.35
CA VAL A 96 15.50 14.50 6.14
C VAL A 96 16.75 14.31 5.25
N SER A 97 17.66 13.47 5.70
CA SER A 97 18.81 13.08 4.88
C SER A 97 18.46 11.96 3.91
N VAL A 98 19.15 11.90 2.77
CA VAL A 98 19.02 10.78 1.80
C VAL A 98 19.22 9.42 2.48
N ARG A 99 20.10 9.35 3.48
CA ARG A 99 20.32 8.13 4.27
C ARG A 99 19.08 7.68 5.05
N LYS A 100 18.33 8.62 5.63
CA LYS A 100 17.07 8.35 6.32
C LYS A 100 15.99 7.91 5.32
N LEU A 101 15.86 8.60 4.18
CA LEU A 101 14.94 8.20 3.11
C LEU A 101 15.21 6.78 2.60
N ARG A 102 16.49 6.45 2.36
CA ARG A 102 16.90 5.09 2.01
C ARG A 102 16.49 4.08 3.08
N ALA A 103 16.74 4.36 4.35
CA ALA A 103 16.36 3.46 5.44
C ALA A 103 14.84 3.26 5.56
N ILE A 104 14.04 4.28 5.21
CA ILE A 104 12.57 4.17 5.15
C ILE A 104 12.15 3.22 4.02
N ALA A 105 12.69 3.41 2.81
CA ALA A 105 12.34 2.60 1.66
C ALA A 105 12.80 1.14 1.80
N GLU A 106 14.05 0.93 2.26
CA GLU A 106 14.64 -0.41 2.37
C GLU A 106 13.85 -1.32 3.30
N LYS A 107 13.28 -0.81 4.40
CA LYS A 107 12.41 -1.57 5.31
C LYS A 107 11.21 -2.22 4.60
N GLN A 108 10.73 -1.60 3.52
CA GLN A 108 9.60 -2.09 2.74
C GLN A 108 10.06 -3.00 1.60
N TYR A 109 11.16 -2.64 0.95
CA TYR A 109 11.73 -3.42 -0.15
C TYR A 109 12.13 -4.83 0.27
N VAL A 110 12.70 -5.00 1.47
CA VAL A 110 13.02 -6.32 2.02
C VAL A 110 11.79 -7.21 2.27
N HIS A 111 10.58 -6.66 2.12
CA HIS A 111 9.31 -7.36 2.30
C HIS A 111 8.53 -7.55 1.00
N GLY A 112 9.08 -7.13 -0.15
CA GLY A 112 8.50 -7.41 -1.48
C GLY A 112 7.95 -6.18 -2.20
N VAL A 113 7.98 -5.00 -1.58
CA VAL A 113 7.66 -3.73 -2.25
C VAL A 113 8.68 -3.45 -3.34
N ASN A 114 8.23 -3.03 -4.53
CA ASN A 114 9.11 -2.80 -5.68
C ASN A 114 8.71 -1.61 -6.58
N PHE A 115 7.68 -0.86 -6.21
CA PHE A 115 7.22 0.32 -6.94
C PHE A 115 6.97 1.47 -5.95
N MET A 116 7.63 2.61 -6.15
CA MET A 116 7.60 3.72 -5.18
C MET A 116 6.69 4.85 -5.65
N CYS A 117 5.80 5.29 -4.76
CA CYS A 117 5.06 6.54 -4.84
C CYS A 117 5.59 7.49 -3.75
N GLN A 118 6.32 8.54 -4.16
CA GLN A 118 6.89 9.51 -3.23
C GLN A 118 5.83 10.56 -2.85
N HIS A 119 5.41 10.57 -1.59
CA HIS A 119 4.47 11.52 -1.02
C HIS A 119 5.21 12.76 -0.49
N LEU A 120 4.92 13.97 -0.95
CA LEU A 120 4.21 14.35 -2.16
C LEU A 120 5.12 15.27 -2.97
N TYR A 121 4.90 15.37 -4.28
CA TYR A 121 5.60 16.35 -5.12
C TYR A 121 4.72 17.60 -5.29
N PRO A 122 4.97 18.69 -4.52
CA PRO A 122 4.13 19.88 -4.61
C PRO A 122 4.37 20.57 -5.96
N TYR A 123 3.29 20.90 -6.67
CA TYR A 123 3.38 21.67 -7.91
C TYR A 123 4.00 23.06 -7.68
N SER A 124 3.70 23.67 -6.53
CA SER A 124 4.30 24.91 -6.05
C SER A 124 4.50 24.84 -4.55
N LEU A 125 5.62 25.38 -4.06
CA LEU A 125 5.79 25.70 -2.65
C LEU A 125 5.15 27.08 -2.42
N ALA A 126 4.19 27.15 -1.50
CA ALA A 126 3.60 28.42 -1.06
C ALA A 126 4.58 29.17 -0.15
#